data_AF-A0A536YAY1-F1
#
_entry.id   AF-A0A536YAY1-F1
#
_cell.length_a   1.000
_cell.length_b   1.000
_cell.length_c   1.000
_cell.angle_alpha   90.00
_cell.angle_beta   90.00
_cell.angle_gamma   90.00
#
_symmetry.space_group_name_H-M   'P 1'
#
loop_
_entity.id
_entity.type
_entity.pdbx_description
1 polymer ?
#
loop_
_entity_poly.entity_id
_entity_poly.type
_entity_poly.pdbx_seq_one_letter_code
_entity_poly.pdbx_strand_id
1 'polypeptide(L)'
;MTTAAVNIPIGGFKDVYDVAEVDRALQDLSSSANDALKSTYEKMIKAGGTRLTVKPSGIPAMESLYDELPNFAEVLDDVKKHIALCASSNDCLELPPMLLLGEPGIGKTYFGRRLSQLLSTGFGLCSMSSMTAGWVISGAS
;
A
#
# COMPACT_ATOMS: atom_id res chain seq x y z
N MET A 1 26.19 18.96 -14.07
CA MET A 1 25.26 18.06 -14.77
C MET A 1 25.14 16.80 -13.94
N THR A 2 24.09 16.71 -13.13
CA THR A 2 23.84 15.54 -12.28
C THR A 2 23.09 14.52 -13.14
N THR A 3 23.73 13.40 -13.45
CA THR A 3 23.14 12.29 -14.19
C THR A 3 21.93 11.80 -13.40
N ALA A 4 20.71 12.00 -13.92
CA ALA A 4 19.52 11.47 -13.29
C ALA A 4 19.63 9.94 -13.25
N ALA A 5 19.73 9.37 -12.03
CA ALA A 5 19.77 7.94 -11.86
C ALA A 5 18.47 7.36 -12.44
N VAL A 6 18.60 6.49 -13.45
CA VAL A 6 17.46 5.78 -14.04
C VAL A 6 17.00 4.74 -13.02
N ASN A 7 16.01 5.10 -12.19
CA ASN A 7 15.38 4.19 -11.24
C ASN A 7 14.35 3.33 -11.98
N ILE A 8 14.77 2.17 -12.49
CA ILE A 8 13.85 1.18 -13.06
C ILE A 8 13.17 0.46 -11.89
N PRO A 9 11.84 0.56 -11.73
CA PRO A 9 11.14 -0.14 -10.66
C PRO A 9 11.29 -1.66 -10.81
N ILE A 10 11.50 -2.35 -9.68
CA ILE A 10 11.70 -3.80 -9.64
C ILE A 10 10.34 -4.46 -9.36
N GLY A 11 9.84 -5.20 -10.34
CA GLY A 11 8.66 -6.04 -10.18
C GLY A 11 9.02 -7.36 -9.49
N GLY A 12 8.22 -7.76 -8.51
CA GLY A 12 8.36 -9.03 -7.80
C GLY A 12 7.00 -9.60 -7.41
N PHE A 13 6.96 -10.89 -7.09
CA PHE A 13 5.78 -11.53 -6.53
C PHE A 13 5.98 -11.74 -5.03
N LYS A 14 4.96 -11.40 -4.24
CA LYS A 14 4.89 -11.69 -2.80
C LYS A 14 3.84 -12.76 -2.57
N ASP A 15 4.21 -13.84 -1.90
CA ASP A 15 3.27 -14.83 -1.39
C ASP A 15 2.55 -14.25 -0.17
N VAL A 16 1.21 -14.25 -0.20
CA VAL A 16 0.35 -13.71 0.86
C VAL A 16 -0.26 -14.83 1.68
N TYR A 17 -0.65 -15.94 1.03
CA TYR A 17 -1.16 -17.15 1.67
C TYR A 17 -0.93 -18.36 0.76
N ASP A 18 -0.88 -19.54 1.36
CA ASP A 18 -0.81 -20.79 0.61
C ASP A 18 -2.21 -21.21 0.13
N VAL A 19 -2.40 -21.25 -1.18
CA VAL A 19 -3.67 -21.66 -1.81
C VAL A 19 -4.02 -23.11 -1.48
N ALA A 20 -3.02 -23.99 -1.36
CA ALA A 20 -3.25 -25.40 -1.04
C ALA A 20 -3.74 -25.59 0.40
N GLU A 21 -3.27 -24.74 1.32
CA GLU A 21 -3.75 -24.74 2.70
C GLU A 21 -5.21 -24.27 2.78
N VAL A 22 -5.57 -23.24 2.02
CA VAL A 22 -6.96 -22.74 1.93
C VAL A 22 -7.88 -23.79 1.30
N ASP A 23 -7.44 -24.51 0.27
CA ASP A 23 -8.23 -25.57 -0.36
C ASP A 23 -8.47 -26.75 0.58
N ARG A 24 -7.46 -27.17 1.36
CA ARG A 24 -7.63 -28.18 2.41
C ARG A 24 -8.61 -27.72 3.49
N ALA A 25 -8.46 -26.47 3.96
CA ALA A 25 -9.37 -25.88 4.93
C ALA A 25 -10.81 -25.80 4.40
N LEU A 26 -11.00 -25.62 3.10
CA LEU A 26 -12.31 -25.66 2.43
C LEU A 26 -12.93 -27.06 2.43
N GLN A 27 -12.12 -28.11 2.24
CA GLN A 27 -12.58 -29.50 2.25
C GLN A 27 -12.91 -30.01 3.66
N ASP A 28 -12.18 -29.54 4.67
CA ASP A 28 -12.39 -29.91 6.07
C ASP A 28 -13.59 -29.20 6.73
N LEU A 29 -14.20 -28.22 6.05
CA LEU A 29 -15.40 -27.53 6.54
C LEU A 29 -16.58 -28.51 6.64
N SER A 30 -17.17 -28.60 7.83
CA SER A 30 -18.35 -29.45 8.06
C SER A 30 -19.56 -28.98 7.23
N SER A 31 -20.53 -29.86 7.02
CA SER A 31 -21.79 -29.53 6.32
C SER A 31 -22.65 -28.48 7.04
N SER A 32 -22.36 -28.19 8.32
CA SER A 32 -22.99 -27.12 9.10
C SER A 32 -22.17 -25.81 9.11
N ALA A 33 -21.11 -25.74 8.31
CA ALA A 33 -20.22 -24.60 8.32
C ALA A 33 -20.86 -23.33 7.73
N ASN A 34 -20.27 -22.19 8.07
CA ASN A 34 -20.76 -20.88 7.66
C ASN A 34 -20.58 -20.68 6.15
N ASP A 35 -21.68 -20.53 5.41
CA ASP A 35 -21.68 -20.28 3.96
C ASP A 35 -20.83 -19.05 3.56
N ALA A 36 -20.75 -18.04 4.42
CA ALA A 36 -19.91 -16.86 4.17
C ALA A 36 -18.42 -17.20 4.21
N LEU A 37 -18.00 -18.10 5.11
CA LEU A 37 -16.61 -18.56 5.20
C LEU A 37 -16.24 -19.40 3.98
N LYS A 38 -17.14 -20.30 3.56
CA LYS A 38 -16.99 -21.10 2.36
C LYS A 38 -16.79 -20.22 1.12
N SER A 39 -17.68 -19.22 0.94
CA SER A 39 -17.57 -18.24 -0.14
C SER A 39 -16.26 -17.46 -0.10
N THR A 40 -15.77 -17.13 1.10
CA THR A 40 -14.49 -16.43 1.28
C THR A 40 -13.31 -17.28 0.82
N TYR A 41 -13.24 -18.56 1.22
CA TYR A 41 -12.18 -19.47 0.77
C TYR A 41 -12.22 -19.72 -0.73
N GLU A 42 -13.40 -19.90 -1.32
CA GLU A 42 -13.55 -20.00 -2.78
C GLU A 42 -13.03 -18.74 -3.49
N LYS A 43 -13.33 -17.54 -2.96
CA LYS A 43 -12.78 -16.28 -3.48
C LYS A 43 -11.26 -16.20 -3.33
N MET A 44 -10.70 -16.66 -2.21
CA MET A 44 -9.26 -16.69 -1.97
C MET A 44 -8.53 -17.63 -2.94
N ILE A 45 -9.07 -18.82 -3.18
CA ILE A 45 -8.52 -19.78 -4.14
C ILE A 45 -8.55 -19.17 -5.55
N LYS A 46 -9.68 -18.58 -5.95
CA LYS A 46 -9.83 -17.92 -7.25
C LYS A 46 -8.89 -16.72 -7.43
N ALA A 47 -8.66 -15.94 -6.37
CA ALA A 47 -7.78 -14.78 -6.40
C ALA A 47 -6.28 -15.15 -6.47
N GLY A 48 -5.91 -16.37 -6.06
CA GLY A 48 -4.53 -16.85 -6.01
C GLY A 48 -3.72 -16.25 -4.86
N GLY A 49 -2.71 -16.99 -4.39
CA GLY A 49 -1.93 -16.66 -3.19
C GLY A 49 -0.86 -15.58 -3.38
N THR A 50 -0.59 -15.15 -4.60
CA THR A 50 0.51 -14.22 -4.93
C THR A 50 -0.01 -12.83 -5.26
N ARG A 51 0.79 -11.80 -4.94
CA ARG A 51 0.52 -10.42 -5.33
C ARG A 51 1.72 -9.85 -6.07
N LEU A 52 1.44 -9.17 -7.18
CA LEU A 52 2.45 -8.38 -7.86
C LEU A 52 2.78 -7.18 -6.98
N THR A 53 4.06 -7.05 -6.67
CA THR A 53 4.62 -5.94 -5.90
C THR A 53 5.61 -5.22 -6.78
N VAL A 54 5.67 -3.90 -6.62
CA VAL A 54 6.63 -3.06 -7.30
C VAL A 54 7.38 -2.32 -6.22
N LYS A 55 8.70 -2.50 -6.16
CA LYS A 55 9.56 -1.75 -5.25
C LYS A 55 10.42 -0.78 -6.05
N PRO A 56 10.69 0.42 -5.51
CA PRO A 56 11.68 1.30 -6.11
C PRO A 56 13.07 0.66 -6.02
N SER A 57 13.87 0.79 -7.08
CA SER A 57 15.26 0.29 -7.13
C SER A 57 16.25 1.11 -6.31
N GLY A 58 15.82 2.28 -5.84
CA GLY A 58 16.58 3.19 -5.01
C GLY A 58 15.69 4.30 -4.47
N ILE A 59 16.26 5.22 -3.72
CA ILE A 59 15.53 6.40 -3.24
C ILE A 59 15.17 7.26 -4.47
N PRO A 60 13.88 7.58 -4.72
CA PRO A 60 13.49 8.45 -5.82
C PRO A 60 13.97 9.88 -5.57
N ALA A 61 14.00 10.72 -6.61
CA ALA A 61 14.31 12.13 -6.46
C ALA A 61 13.20 12.80 -5.63
N MET A 62 13.54 13.23 -4.41
CA MET A 62 12.58 13.79 -3.43
C MET A 62 12.81 15.27 -3.20
N GLU A 63 13.89 15.86 -3.70
CA GLU A 63 14.31 17.24 -3.44
C GLU A 63 13.20 18.24 -3.76
N SER A 64 12.57 18.11 -4.93
CA SER A 64 11.44 18.96 -5.32
C SER A 64 10.24 18.84 -4.38
N LEU A 65 10.09 17.70 -3.70
CA LEU A 65 9.02 17.43 -2.76
C LEU A 65 9.27 18.16 -1.43
N TYR A 66 10.53 18.23 -0.98
CA TYR A 66 10.92 19.03 0.20
C TYR A 66 10.69 20.52 -0.05
N ASP A 67 11.01 21.01 -1.26
CA ASP A 67 10.78 22.40 -1.65
C ASP A 67 9.28 22.74 -1.71
N GLU A 68 8.47 21.82 -2.21
CA GLU A 68 7.02 22.02 -2.39
C GLU A 68 6.23 21.85 -1.08
N LEU A 69 6.73 21.01 -0.15
CA LEU A 69 6.06 20.63 1.09
C LEU A 69 6.98 20.82 2.31
N PRO A 70 7.46 22.05 2.61
CA PRO A 70 8.41 22.28 3.69
C PRO A 70 7.85 21.89 5.07
N ASN A 71 6.55 22.04 5.27
CA ASN A 71 5.85 21.66 6.52
C ASN A 71 5.81 20.14 6.77
N PHE A 72 6.17 19.33 5.77
CA PHE A 72 6.16 17.86 5.85
C PHE A 72 7.56 17.27 5.77
N ALA A 73 8.62 18.07 5.91
CA ALA A 73 10.00 17.61 5.81
C ALA A 73 10.31 16.43 6.74
N GLU A 74 9.86 16.48 8.00
CA GLU A 74 10.04 15.39 8.97
C GLU A 74 9.35 14.10 8.52
N VAL A 75 8.13 14.21 8.00
CA VAL A 75 7.37 13.06 7.47
C VAL A 75 8.05 12.49 6.22
N LEU A 76 8.58 13.37 5.35
CA LEU A 76 9.33 12.97 4.17
C LEU A 76 10.64 12.27 4.53
N ASP A 77 11.31 12.69 5.60
CA ASP A 77 12.53 12.04 6.10
C ASP A 77 12.23 10.62 6.57
N ASP A 78 11.12 10.40 7.27
CA ASP A 78 10.71 9.06 7.71
C ASP A 78 10.32 8.16 6.53
N VAL A 79 9.56 8.68 5.56
CA VAL A 79 9.26 7.97 4.31
C VAL A 79 10.55 7.61 3.57
N LYS A 80 11.51 8.53 3.49
CA LYS A 80 12.80 8.31 2.83
C LYS A 80 13.60 7.18 3.50
N LYS A 81 13.60 7.11 4.84
CA LYS A 81 14.22 6.01 5.59
C LYS A 81 13.57 4.66 5.24
N HIS A 82 12.24 4.60 5.19
CA HIS A 82 11.53 3.38 4.81
C HIS A 82 11.84 2.93 3.38
N ILE A 83 11.86 3.87 2.42
CA ILE A 83 12.23 3.56 1.03
C ILE A 83 13.68 3.04 0.96
N ALA A 84 14.61 3.65 1.71
CA ALA A 84 16.00 3.24 1.74
C ALA A 84 16.16 1.80 2.27
N LEU A 85 15.43 1.45 3.34
CA LEU A 85 15.41 0.10 3.90
C LEU A 85 14.90 -0.91 2.86
N CYS A 86 13.75 -0.64 2.23
CA CYS A 86 13.17 -1.54 1.22
C CYS A 86 14.05 -1.66 -0.03
N ALA A 87 14.71 -0.59 -0.47
CA ALA A 87 15.62 -0.63 -1.61
C ALA A 87 16.86 -1.50 -1.33
N SER A 88 17.32 -1.56 -0.08
CA SER A 88 18.44 -2.40 0.34
C SER A 88 18.08 -3.88 0.58
N SER A 89 16.79 -4.21 0.61
CA SER A 89 16.26 -5.55 0.89
C SER A 89 15.52 -6.12 -0.32
N ASN A 90 15.16 -7.41 -0.27
CA ASN A 90 14.25 -8.03 -1.23
C ASN A 90 12.75 -7.82 -0.90
N ASP A 91 12.47 -7.09 0.18
CA ASP A 91 11.12 -6.84 0.67
C ASP A 91 10.35 -5.87 -0.22
N CYS A 92 9.01 -5.98 -0.15
CA CYS A 92 8.10 -5.02 -0.74
C CYS A 92 8.23 -3.66 -0.04
N LEU A 93 7.93 -2.57 -0.77
CA LEU A 93 7.75 -1.27 -0.13
C LEU A 93 6.48 -1.31 0.74
N GLU A 94 6.67 -1.23 2.05
CA GLU A 94 5.59 -1.11 3.03
C GLU A 94 5.83 0.14 3.87
N LEU A 95 4.96 1.13 3.72
CA LEU A 95 4.95 2.31 4.57
C LEU A 95 3.98 2.09 5.73
N PRO A 96 4.39 2.35 6.98
CA PRO A 96 3.48 2.25 8.11
C PRO A 96 2.34 3.27 7.95
N PRO A 97 1.11 2.94 8.39
CA PRO A 97 0.03 3.91 8.42
C PRO A 97 0.42 5.16 9.21
N MET A 98 0.24 6.33 8.60
CA MET A 98 0.62 7.62 9.18
C MET A 98 -0.61 8.44 9.58
N LEU A 99 -0.61 8.97 10.80
CA LEU A 99 -1.59 9.97 11.26
C LEU A 99 -1.00 11.37 11.13
N LEU A 100 -1.44 12.12 10.12
CA LEU A 100 -0.98 13.48 9.89
C LEU A 100 -1.83 14.47 10.71
N LEU A 101 -1.24 15.04 11.76
CA LEU A 101 -1.87 16.07 12.60
C LEU A 101 -1.44 17.46 12.16
N GLY A 102 -2.38 18.41 12.12
CA GLY A 102 -2.09 19.80 11.78
C GLY A 102 -3.34 20.57 11.40
N GLU A 103 -3.21 21.88 11.28
CA GLU A 103 -4.33 22.78 10.99
C GLU A 103 -5.05 22.43 9.67
N PRO A 104 -6.35 22.77 9.55
CA PRO A 104 -7.05 22.70 8.28
C PRO A 104 -6.30 23.49 7.19
N GLY A 105 -6.18 22.93 5.98
CA GLY A 105 -5.52 23.61 4.86
C GLY A 105 -4.00 23.52 4.80
N ILE A 106 -3.31 22.95 5.81
CA ILE A 106 -1.84 22.82 5.83
C ILE A 106 -1.25 21.95 4.69
N GLY A 107 -2.10 21.21 3.97
CA GLY A 107 -1.69 20.41 2.81
C GLY A 107 -1.70 18.88 3.00
N LYS A 108 -2.29 18.34 4.07
CA LYS A 108 -2.32 16.88 4.35
C LYS A 108 -2.78 16.02 3.15
N THR A 109 -3.89 16.39 2.52
CA THR A 109 -4.41 15.69 1.34
C THR A 109 -3.50 15.84 0.12
N TYR A 110 -2.89 17.02 -0.02
CA TYR A 110 -1.95 17.32 -1.10
C TYR A 110 -0.66 16.51 -0.96
N PHE A 111 -0.13 16.40 0.27
CA PHE A 111 0.99 15.54 0.62
C PHE A 111 0.75 14.09 0.18
N GLY A 112 -0.38 13.48 0.55
CA GLY A 112 -0.69 12.10 0.17
C GLY A 112 -0.74 11.90 -1.36
N ARG A 113 -1.31 12.87 -2.09
CA ARG A 113 -1.34 12.84 -3.56
C ARG A 113 0.06 12.97 -4.16
N ARG A 114 0.91 13.84 -3.62
CA ARG A 114 2.29 14.00 -4.08
C ARG A 114 3.16 12.78 -3.77
N LEU A 115 2.96 12.17 -2.61
CA LEU A 115 3.65 10.94 -2.22
C LEU A 115 3.30 9.76 -3.13
N SER A 116 2.02 9.57 -3.47
CA SER A 116 1.62 8.51 -4.43
C SER A 116 2.22 8.72 -5.83
N GLN A 117 2.31 9.97 -6.31
CA GLN A 117 3.00 10.29 -7.56
C GLN A 117 4.49 9.94 -7.51
N LEU A 118 5.18 10.27 -6.40
CA LEU A 118 6.58 9.91 -6.18
C LEU A 118 6.79 8.39 -6.25
N LEU A 119 5.88 7.63 -5.65
CA LEU A 119 5.96 6.16 -5.58
C LEU A 119 5.41 5.46 -6.83
N SER A 120 4.85 6.20 -7.79
CA SER A 120 4.13 5.65 -8.94
C SER A 120 3.00 4.69 -8.52
N THR A 121 2.30 5.01 -7.42
CA THR A 121 1.18 4.23 -6.89
C THR A 121 -0.15 4.96 -7.10
N GLY A 122 -1.26 4.23 -6.98
CA GLY A 122 -2.59 4.82 -7.00
C GLY A 122 -2.86 5.69 -5.78
N PHE A 123 -3.73 6.70 -5.95
CA PHE A 123 -4.21 7.54 -4.86
C PHE A 123 -5.71 7.38 -4.67
N GLY A 124 -6.13 7.00 -3.47
CA GLY A 124 -7.53 6.97 -3.05
C GLY A 124 -7.77 7.97 -1.91
N LEU A 125 -8.84 8.76 -2.00
CA LEU A 125 -9.27 9.68 -0.95
C LEU A 125 -10.67 9.30 -0.46
N CYS A 126 -10.77 8.92 0.81
CA CYS A 126 -12.04 8.67 1.48
C CYS A 126 -12.34 9.82 2.45
N SER A 127 -13.31 10.67 2.10
CA SER A 127 -13.75 11.77 2.97
C SER A 127 -14.71 11.25 4.03
N MET A 128 -14.33 11.28 5.31
CA MET A 128 -15.19 10.83 6.41
C MET A 128 -16.48 11.66 6.56
N SER A 129 -16.45 12.95 6.20
CA SER A 129 -17.64 13.81 6.30
C SER A 129 -18.70 13.51 5.24
N SER A 130 -18.31 12.88 4.13
CA SER A 130 -19.21 12.56 3.02
C SER A 130 -19.60 11.08 2.98
N MET A 131 -19.11 10.29 3.94
CA MET A 131 -19.25 8.84 3.93
C MET A 131 -20.48 8.41 4.75
N THR A 132 -21.63 8.28 4.08
CA THR A 132 -22.87 7.75 4.70
C THR A 132 -22.92 6.22 4.72
N ALA A 133 -21.90 5.55 4.17
CA ALA A 133 -21.87 4.13 3.92
C ALA A 133 -20.56 3.49 4.44
N GLY A 134 -20.63 2.79 5.58
CA GLY A 134 -19.48 2.15 6.23
C GLY A 134 -18.79 1.05 5.41
N TRP A 135 -19.47 0.48 4.42
CA TRP A 135 -18.95 -0.60 3.56
C TRP A 135 -17.78 -0.21 2.66
N VAL A 136 -17.55 1.10 2.44
CA VAL A 136 -16.42 1.59 1.64
C VAL A 136 -15.08 1.39 2.36
N ILE A 137 -15.08 1.41 3.70
CA ILE A 137 -13.87 1.20 4.51
C ILE A 137 -13.72 -0.27 4.94
N SER A 138 -14.83 -0.93 5.28
CA SER A 138 -14.78 -2.35 5.69
C SER A 138 -14.57 -3.32 4.53
N GLY A 139 -14.73 -2.86 3.28
CA GLY A 139 -14.90 -3.72 2.12
C GLY A 139 -16.30 -4.34 2.10
N ALA A 140 -16.82 -4.59 0.90
CA ALA A 140 -17.99 -5.46 0.74
C ALA A 140 -17.49 -6.91 0.75
N SER A 141 -17.81 -7.64 1.81
CA SER A 141 -17.51 -9.07 1.95
C SER A 141 -18.13 -9.91 0.84
#